data_AF-A0A8H7VMV3-F1
#
_entry.id   AF-A0A8H7VMV3-F1
#
_cell.length_a   1.000
_cell.length_b   1.000
_cell.length_c   1.000
_cell.angle_alpha   90.00
_cell.angle_beta   90.00
_cell.angle_gamma   90.00
#
_symmetry.space_group_name_H-M   'P 1'
#
loop_
_entity.id
_entity.type
_entity.pdbx_description
1 polymer ?
#
loop_
_entity_poly.entity_id
_entity_poly.type
_entity_poly.pdbx_seq_one_letter_code
_entity_poly.pdbx_strand_id
1 'polypeptide(L)'
;MVPHFILYTQTQCRLFSTIRNQTLWTFSEASQWINKFNKDKLPQDQLRIQFSRSSGPGGQNVNKVSTKVDMRLKISDQDQWLPKYAMDKLKLNKSNELVVTSDRTRSQAKNIQECYEKLVDIIKLAVEVPKEPDQATLNRLASIRNEGNKRRKENKKRQSDKKSSRRWKGSDY
;
A
#
# COMPACT_ATOMS: atom_id res chain seq x y z
N MET A 1 1.09 -49.18 32.75
CA MET A 1 1.67 -48.55 31.55
C MET A 1 0.80 -47.37 31.18
N VAL A 2 1.31 -46.16 31.39
CA VAL A 2 0.58 -44.90 31.22
C VAL A 2 1.00 -44.29 29.89
N PRO A 3 0.10 -43.91 28.97
CA PRO A 3 0.47 -43.07 27.85
C PRO A 3 0.40 -41.59 28.25
N HIS A 4 1.43 -40.89 27.80
CA HIS A 4 1.83 -39.51 28.08
C HIS A 4 0.78 -38.49 27.59
N PHE A 5 0.30 -37.62 28.48
CA PHE A 5 -0.47 -36.42 28.12
C PHE A 5 0.49 -35.33 27.61
N ILE A 6 0.42 -34.97 26.33
CA ILE A 6 1.02 -33.73 25.80
C ILE A 6 -0.08 -32.68 25.74
N LEU A 7 -0.05 -31.72 26.66
CA LEU A 7 -0.91 -30.55 26.63
C LEU A 7 -0.31 -29.50 25.67
N TYR A 8 -0.80 -29.47 24.43
CA TYR A 8 -0.66 -28.29 23.57
C TYR A 8 -1.79 -27.33 23.91
N THR A 9 -1.46 -26.19 24.53
CA THR A 9 -2.41 -25.13 24.82
C THR A 9 -2.79 -24.41 23.52
N GLN A 10 -3.97 -24.76 23.03
CA GLN A 10 -4.63 -24.12 21.91
C GLN A 10 -5.18 -22.75 22.34
N THR A 11 -4.39 -21.69 22.18
CA THR A 11 -4.89 -20.32 22.35
C THR A 11 -5.76 -19.97 21.14
N GLN A 12 -7.07 -20.13 21.33
CA GLN A 12 -8.14 -19.74 20.43
C GLN A 12 -8.10 -18.23 20.13
N CYS A 13 -7.61 -17.86 18.94
CA CYS A 13 -7.83 -16.53 18.40
C CYS A 13 -9.21 -16.45 17.74
N ARG A 14 -10.02 -15.52 18.24
CA ARG A 14 -11.38 -15.20 17.79
C ARG A 14 -11.43 -14.85 16.30
N LEU A 15 -12.21 -15.65 15.57
CA LEU A 15 -13.15 -15.31 14.50
C LEU A 15 -12.99 -13.91 13.86
N PHE A 16 -12.27 -13.86 12.74
CA PHE A 16 -12.67 -13.03 11.60
C PHE A 16 -13.16 -13.97 10.49
N SER A 17 -14.42 -13.80 10.14
CA SER A 17 -15.19 -14.57 9.18
C SER A 17 -14.63 -14.51 7.76
N THR A 18 -14.53 -15.69 7.15
CA THR A 18 -14.85 -15.97 5.73
C THR A 18 -14.34 -14.97 4.69
N ILE A 19 -13.05 -15.06 4.36
CA ILE A 19 -12.59 -14.77 2.99
C ILE A 19 -11.71 -15.92 2.55
N ARG A 20 -12.06 -16.43 1.37
CA ARG A 20 -11.49 -17.57 0.64
C ARG A 20 -9.99 -17.70 0.86
N ASN A 21 -9.55 -18.93 1.13
CA ASN A 21 -8.16 -19.37 0.96
C ASN A 21 -7.70 -19.09 -0.47
N GLN A 22 -7.23 -17.88 -0.73
CA GLN A 22 -6.42 -17.53 -1.89
C GLN A 22 -5.04 -17.18 -1.33
N THR A 23 -4.17 -18.19 -1.29
CA THR A 23 -2.70 -18.09 -1.19
C THR A 23 -2.20 -16.70 -0.78
N LEU A 24 -2.14 -16.46 0.53
CA LEU A 24 -1.52 -15.24 1.06
C LEU A 24 -0.02 -15.35 0.75
N TRP A 25 0.46 -14.51 -0.16
CA TRP A 25 1.89 -14.39 -0.41
C TRP A 25 2.59 -13.96 0.88
N THR A 26 3.65 -14.67 1.26
CA THR A 26 4.48 -14.28 2.38
C THR A 26 5.34 -13.06 2.01
N PHE A 27 5.75 -12.27 3.00
CA PHE A 27 6.66 -11.13 2.78
C PHE A 27 7.94 -11.56 2.04
N SER A 28 8.47 -12.74 2.35
CA SER A 28 9.66 -13.29 1.72
C SER A 28 9.43 -13.55 0.22
N GLU A 29 8.33 -14.22 -0.13
CA GLU A 29 7.99 -14.50 -1.53
C GLU A 29 7.74 -13.22 -2.33
N ALA A 30 7.02 -12.26 -1.74
CA ALA A 30 6.77 -10.96 -2.37
C ALA A 30 8.08 -10.20 -2.62
N SER A 31 8.98 -10.18 -1.63
CA SER A 31 10.29 -9.53 -1.76
C SER A 31 11.17 -10.20 -2.82
N GLN A 32 11.20 -11.55 -2.85
CA GLN A 32 11.93 -12.29 -3.88
C GLN A 32 11.40 -11.99 -5.28
N TRP A 33 10.08 -11.93 -5.44
CA TRP A 33 9.46 -11.55 -6.71
C TRP A 33 9.82 -10.12 -7.12
N ILE A 34 9.75 -9.16 -6.19
CA ILE A 34 10.10 -7.75 -6.43
C ILE A 34 11.56 -7.62 -6.89
N ASN A 35 12.48 -8.35 -6.27
CA ASN A 35 13.89 -8.34 -6.65
C ASN A 35 14.15 -8.97 -8.02
N LYS A 36 13.34 -9.96 -8.41
CA LYS A 36 13.43 -10.63 -9.70
C LYS A 36 12.73 -9.85 -10.83
N PHE A 37 11.75 -9.01 -10.49
CA PHE A 37 10.93 -8.30 -11.46
C PHE A 37 11.64 -7.07 -12.03
N ASN A 38 11.81 -7.08 -13.35
CA ASN A 38 12.49 -6.05 -14.13
C ASN A 38 11.69 -5.74 -15.40
N LYS A 39 12.07 -4.67 -16.12
CA LYS A 39 11.41 -4.23 -17.36
C LYS A 39 11.28 -5.34 -18.42
N ASP A 40 12.22 -6.27 -18.48
CA ASP A 40 12.24 -7.36 -19.48
C ASP A 40 11.15 -8.43 -19.23
N LYS A 41 10.54 -8.41 -18.04
CA LYS A 41 9.42 -9.29 -17.69
C LYS A 41 8.06 -8.71 -18.06
N LEU A 42 8.02 -7.48 -18.60
CA LEU A 42 6.79 -6.87 -19.06
C LEU A 42 6.35 -7.51 -20.39
N PRO A 43 5.05 -7.85 -20.54
CA PRO A 43 4.52 -8.36 -21.81
C PRO A 43 4.52 -7.22 -22.84
N GLN A 44 5.44 -7.30 -23.81
CA GLN A 44 5.56 -6.28 -24.86
C GLN A 44 4.31 -6.20 -25.74
N ASP A 45 3.62 -7.33 -25.95
CA ASP A 45 2.41 -7.41 -26.77
C ASP A 45 1.22 -6.61 -26.18
N GLN A 46 1.19 -6.48 -24.86
CA GLN A 46 0.15 -5.75 -24.12
C GLN A 46 0.53 -4.28 -23.89
N LEU A 47 1.76 -3.89 -24.24
CA LEU A 47 2.28 -2.56 -24.07
C LEU A 47 1.99 -1.70 -25.30
N ARG A 48 1.41 -0.53 -25.08
CA ARG A 48 1.17 0.49 -26.10
C ARG A 48 1.90 1.76 -25.71
N ILE A 49 2.73 2.27 -26.62
CA ILE A 49 3.46 3.52 -26.43
C ILE A 49 2.89 4.52 -27.43
N GLN A 50 2.39 5.64 -26.91
CA GLN A 50 1.89 6.76 -27.69
C GLN A 50 2.75 7.99 -27.41
N PHE A 51 3.02 8.77 -28.45
CA PHE A 51 3.76 10.03 -28.32
C PHE A 51 2.80 11.20 -28.48
N SER A 52 2.95 12.19 -27.61
CA SER A 52 2.14 13.41 -27.62
C SER A 52 3.04 14.63 -27.45
N ARG A 53 2.46 15.82 -27.65
CA ARG A 53 3.17 17.08 -27.39
C ARG A 53 3.15 17.36 -25.89
N SER A 54 4.26 17.86 -25.37
CA SER A 54 4.38 18.28 -23.96
C SER A 54 3.55 19.53 -23.72
N SER A 55 2.97 19.68 -22.52
CA SER A 55 2.12 20.84 -22.17
C SER A 55 2.89 22.07 -21.67
N GLY A 56 4.22 22.14 -21.89
CA GLY A 56 5.08 23.19 -21.36
C GLY A 56 4.89 24.57 -22.05
N PRO A 57 5.39 25.67 -21.43
CA PRO A 57 5.29 27.01 -21.97
C PRO A 57 5.85 27.09 -23.39
N GLY A 58 5.06 27.66 -24.30
CA GLY A 58 5.25 27.60 -25.74
C GLY A 58 6.63 28.06 -26.19
N GLY A 59 7.34 27.14 -26.87
CA GLY A 59 8.59 27.39 -27.56
C GLY A 59 8.65 26.55 -28.84
N GLN A 60 9.58 26.89 -29.73
CA GLN A 60 9.69 26.26 -31.05
C GLN A 60 9.80 24.72 -30.98
N ASN A 61 10.43 24.19 -29.94
CA ASN A 61 10.57 22.75 -29.71
C ASN A 61 9.28 22.07 -29.21
N VAL A 62 8.50 22.73 -28.34
CA VAL A 62 7.27 22.16 -27.73
C VAL A 62 6.17 21.93 -28.78
N ASN A 63 6.06 22.88 -29.73
CA ASN A 63 5.04 22.81 -30.77
C ASN A 63 5.42 21.81 -31.89
N LYS A 64 6.72 21.57 -32.09
CA LYS A 64 7.23 20.78 -33.24
C LYS A 64 7.52 19.32 -32.90
N VAL A 65 7.96 19.00 -31.69
CA VAL A 65 8.45 17.66 -31.35
C VAL A 65 7.57 16.98 -30.30
N SER A 66 6.99 15.83 -30.66
CA SER A 66 6.22 14.97 -29.76
C SER A 66 7.13 14.23 -28.78
N THR A 67 7.62 14.95 -27.76
CA THR A 67 8.56 14.40 -26.77
C THR A 67 7.87 13.74 -25.57
N LYS A 68 6.60 14.04 -25.30
CA LYS A 68 5.84 13.40 -24.23
C LYS A 68 5.51 11.97 -24.61
N VAL A 69 5.69 11.06 -23.64
CA VAL A 69 5.45 9.63 -23.81
C VAL A 69 4.30 9.23 -22.91
N ASP A 70 3.28 8.64 -23.51
CA ASP A 70 2.14 8.04 -22.84
C ASP A 70 2.23 6.52 -23.02
N MET A 71 2.55 5.80 -21.96
CA MET A 71 2.69 4.35 -21.95
C MET A 71 1.47 3.72 -21.30
N ARG A 72 0.83 2.79 -22.00
CA ARG A 72 -0.36 2.08 -21.55
C ARG A 72 -0.07 0.59 -21.53
N LEU A 73 -0.29 -0.04 -20.40
CA LEU A 73 -0.20 -1.48 -20.24
C LEU A 73 -1.59 -2.02 -19.97
N LYS A 74 -2.10 -2.86 -20.87
CA LYS A 74 -3.36 -3.57 -20.64
C LYS A 74 -3.09 -4.74 -19.70
N ILE A 75 -3.84 -4.82 -18.61
CA ILE A 75 -3.73 -5.89 -17.63
C ILE A 75 -5.07 -6.63 -17.58
N SER A 76 -5.02 -7.95 -17.64
CA SER A 76 -6.18 -8.84 -17.59
C SER A 76 -6.04 -9.79 -16.41
N ASP A 77 -7.16 -10.21 -15.82
CA ASP A 77 -7.17 -11.19 -14.72
C ASP A 77 -6.58 -12.56 -15.10
N GLN A 78 -6.43 -12.82 -16.41
CA GLN A 78 -5.84 -14.03 -16.95
C GLN A 78 -4.30 -13.97 -17.02
N ASP A 79 -3.70 -12.80 -16.80
CA ASP A 79 -2.27 -12.62 -16.88
C ASP A 79 -1.55 -13.34 -15.73
N GLN A 80 -0.75 -14.34 -16.06
CA GLN A 80 -0.03 -15.18 -15.07
C GLN A 80 1.24 -14.53 -14.51
N TRP A 81 1.77 -13.51 -15.19
CA TRP A 81 3.03 -12.87 -14.82
C TRP A 81 2.90 -11.98 -13.56
N LEU A 82 1.68 -11.52 -13.26
CA LEU A 82 1.38 -10.66 -12.12
C LEU A 82 0.59 -11.42 -11.04
N PRO A 83 0.96 -11.31 -9.76
CA PRO A 83 0.17 -11.89 -8.67
C PRO A 83 -1.24 -11.26 -8.59
N LYS A 84 -2.28 -12.09 -8.47
CA LYS A 84 -3.68 -11.64 -8.49
C LYS A 84 -4.01 -10.59 -7.40
N TYR A 85 -3.48 -10.75 -6.19
CA TYR A 85 -3.71 -9.79 -5.10
C TYR A 85 -3.13 -8.40 -5.38
N ALA A 86 -2.13 -8.29 -6.27
CA ALA A 86 -1.55 -7.02 -6.64
C ALA A 86 -2.46 -6.24 -7.61
N MET A 87 -3.31 -6.94 -8.38
CA MET A 87 -4.26 -6.30 -9.29
C MET A 87 -5.23 -5.38 -8.53
N ASP A 88 -5.72 -5.81 -7.36
CA ASP A 88 -6.62 -5.02 -6.52
C ASP A 88 -5.98 -3.72 -5.99
N LYS A 89 -4.65 -3.67 -5.91
CA LYS A 89 -3.89 -2.50 -5.45
C LYS A 89 -3.53 -1.55 -6.60
N LEU A 90 -3.58 -2.01 -7.85
CA LEU A 90 -3.25 -1.20 -9.02
C LEU A 90 -4.40 -0.25 -9.34
N LYS A 91 -4.04 1.00 -9.66
CA LYS A 91 -5.01 2.01 -10.13
C LYS A 91 -5.18 1.88 -11.64
N LEU A 92 -6.12 1.04 -12.05
CA LEU A 92 -6.45 0.81 -13.46
C LEU A 92 -7.57 1.74 -13.94
N ASN A 93 -7.55 2.06 -15.23
CA ASN A 93 -8.66 2.74 -15.88
C ASN A 93 -9.83 1.76 -16.16
N LYS A 94 -10.99 2.26 -16.61
CA LYS A 94 -12.18 1.44 -16.93
C LYS A 94 -11.93 0.31 -17.94
N SER A 95 -10.91 0.46 -18.77
CA SER A 95 -10.49 -0.54 -19.77
C SER A 95 -9.44 -1.52 -19.23
N ASN A 96 -9.19 -1.54 -17.93
CA ASN A 96 -8.11 -2.29 -17.26
C ASN A 96 -6.72 -1.95 -17.81
N GLU A 97 -6.48 -0.67 -18.07
CA GLU A 97 -5.20 -0.16 -18.53
C GLU A 97 -4.49 0.60 -17.41
N LEU A 98 -3.23 0.24 -17.15
CA LEU A 98 -2.31 1.03 -16.35
C LEU A 98 -1.66 2.06 -17.26
N VAL A 99 -1.87 3.35 -16.96
CA VAL A 99 -1.38 4.46 -17.78
C VAL A 99 -0.31 5.23 -17.03
N VAL A 100 0.85 5.40 -17.65
CA VAL A 100 2.00 6.13 -17.12
C VAL A 100 2.50 7.12 -18.16
N THR A 101 2.76 8.36 -17.75
CA THR A 101 3.19 9.42 -18.66
C THR A 101 4.51 10.04 -18.19
N SER A 102 5.37 10.46 -19.12
CA SER A 102 6.54 11.28 -18.82
C SER A 102 6.83 12.31 -19.91
N ASP A 103 7.04 13.55 -19.51
CA ASP A 103 7.42 14.70 -20.33
C ASP A 103 8.54 15.53 -19.69
N ARG A 104 9.32 14.93 -18.77
CA ARG A 104 10.35 15.61 -17.99
C ARG A 104 11.49 16.16 -18.84
N THR A 105 11.88 15.43 -19.89
CA THR A 105 13.03 15.80 -20.73
C THR A 105 12.61 16.11 -22.16
N ARG A 106 13.47 16.85 -22.89
CA ARG A 106 13.32 17.10 -24.34
C ARG A 106 13.63 15.88 -25.22
N SER A 107 14.04 14.75 -24.64
CA SER A 107 14.45 13.55 -25.37
C SER A 107 13.40 12.45 -25.21
N GLN A 108 12.85 11.99 -26.33
CA GLN A 108 11.88 10.90 -26.36
C GLN A 108 12.46 9.61 -25.74
N ALA A 109 13.70 9.27 -26.06
CA ALA A 109 14.36 8.06 -25.54
C ALA A 109 14.46 8.07 -24.00
N LYS A 110 14.81 9.21 -23.40
CA LYS A 110 14.87 9.37 -21.94
C LYS A 110 13.47 9.26 -21.32
N ASN A 111 12.47 9.91 -21.93
CA ASN A 111 11.10 9.85 -21.43
C ASN A 111 10.51 8.43 -21.53
N ILE A 112 10.87 7.64 -22.55
CA ILE A 112 10.50 6.22 -22.67
C ILE A 112 11.07 5.42 -21.50
N GLN A 113 12.38 5.57 -21.23
CA GLN A 113 13.06 4.86 -20.15
C GLN A 113 12.45 5.22 -18.78
N GLU A 114 12.14 6.49 -18.54
CA GLU A 114 11.44 6.93 -17.34
C GLU A 114 10.03 6.33 -17.20
N CYS A 115 9.28 6.20 -18.30
CA CYS A 115 7.98 5.53 -18.28
C CYS A 115 8.10 4.05 -17.88
N TYR A 116 9.10 3.34 -18.40
CA TYR A 116 9.37 1.95 -17.99
C TYR A 116 9.70 1.85 -16.50
N GLU A 117 10.58 2.72 -16.00
CA GLU A 117 10.95 2.75 -14.58
C GLU A 117 9.73 2.99 -13.69
N LYS A 118 8.97 4.05 -13.97
CA LYS A 118 7.72 4.35 -13.24
C LYS A 118 6.74 3.18 -13.27
N LEU A 119 6.59 2.50 -14.41
CA LEU A 119 5.68 1.37 -14.56
C LEU A 119 6.13 0.18 -13.70
N VAL A 120 7.42 -0.14 -13.72
CA VAL A 120 8.01 -1.19 -12.88
C VAL A 120 7.83 -0.86 -11.41
N ASP A 121 8.08 0.38 -11.01
CA ASP A 121 7.94 0.83 -9.61
C ASP A 121 6.50 0.73 -9.12
N ILE A 122 5.52 1.17 -9.92
CA ILE A 122 4.10 1.05 -9.56
C ILE A 122 3.72 -0.43 -9.34
N ILE A 123 4.17 -1.32 -10.21
CA ILE A 123 3.90 -2.76 -10.07
C ILE A 123 4.59 -3.32 -8.81
N LYS A 124 5.83 -2.94 -8.54
CA LYS A 124 6.55 -3.38 -7.34
C LYS A 124 5.84 -2.92 -6.06
N LEU A 125 5.36 -1.68 -6.02
CA LEU A 125 4.58 -1.15 -4.89
C LEU A 125 3.25 -1.89 -4.70
N ALA A 126 2.60 -2.32 -5.79
CA ALA A 126 1.38 -3.12 -5.70
C ALA A 126 1.66 -4.53 -5.13
N VAL A 127 2.79 -5.13 -5.50
CA VAL A 127 3.20 -6.45 -4.98
C VAL A 127 3.73 -6.36 -3.55
N GLU A 128 4.14 -5.19 -3.08
CA GLU A 128 4.65 -5.01 -1.73
C GLU A 128 3.61 -5.46 -0.68
N VAL A 129 4.04 -6.42 0.15
CA VAL A 129 3.31 -6.92 1.30
C VAL A 129 3.93 -6.28 2.55
N PRO A 130 3.14 -5.70 3.46
CA PRO A 130 3.69 -5.12 4.68
C PRO A 130 4.39 -6.20 5.50
N LYS A 131 5.62 -5.92 5.93
CA LYS A 131 6.34 -6.80 6.85
C LYS A 131 5.61 -6.83 8.19
N GLU A 132 5.55 -8.00 8.81
CA GLU A 132 5.07 -8.10 10.19
C GLU A 132 5.95 -7.22 11.12
N PRO A 133 5.32 -6.43 12.01
CA PRO A 133 6.05 -5.57 12.91
C PRO A 133 6.88 -6.42 13.89
N ASP A 134 8.12 -5.98 14.11
CA ASP A 134 8.99 -6.60 15.11
C ASP A 134 8.40 -6.47 16.53
N GLN A 135 8.78 -7.39 17.43
CA GLN A 135 8.32 -7.40 18.82
C GLN A 135 8.61 -6.08 19.54
N ALA A 136 9.77 -5.47 19.28
CA ALA A 136 10.10 -4.16 19.84
C ALA A 136 9.13 -3.06 19.38
N THR A 137 8.74 -3.10 18.11
CA THR A 137 7.75 -2.17 17.54
C THR A 137 6.37 -2.39 18.17
N LEU A 138 5.94 -3.63 18.34
CA LEU A 138 4.68 -3.97 19.00
C LEU A 138 4.64 -3.47 20.45
N ASN A 139 5.72 -3.69 21.21
CA ASN A 139 5.84 -3.22 22.59
C ASN A 139 5.79 -1.68 22.68
N ARG A 140 6.46 -0.99 21.75
CA ARG A 140 6.42 0.48 21.65
C ARG A 140 5.01 0.98 21.38
N LEU A 141 4.29 0.38 20.43
CA LEU A 141 2.90 0.75 20.11
C LEU A 141 1.96 0.51 21.30
N ALA A 142 2.13 -0.60 22.01
CA ALA A 142 1.37 -0.89 23.22
C ALA A 142 1.62 0.16 24.32
N SER A 143 2.89 0.55 24.54
CA SER A 143 3.26 1.59 25.50
C SER A 143 2.61 2.94 25.18
N ILE A 144 2.71 3.40 23.93
CA ILE A 144 2.07 4.66 23.47
C ILE A 144 0.56 4.61 23.69
N ARG A 145 -0.10 3.49 23.36
CA ARG A 145 -1.54 3.30 23.56
C ARG A 145 -1.93 3.37 25.04
N ASN A 146 -1.15 2.74 25.90
CA ASN A 146 -1.38 2.74 27.35
C ASN A 146 -1.20 4.13 27.95
N GLU A 147 -0.17 4.87 27.51
CA GLU A 147 0.05 6.24 27.95
C GLU A 147 -1.09 7.18 27.51
N GLY A 148 -1.52 7.10 26.26
CA GLY A 148 -2.67 7.86 25.76
C GLY A 148 -3.95 7.57 26.57
N ASN A 149 -4.19 6.30 26.90
CA ASN A 149 -5.29 5.89 27.77
C ASN A 149 -5.19 6.45 29.19
N LYS A 150 -3.99 6.46 29.77
CA LYS A 150 -3.72 7.03 31.10
C LYS A 150 -4.03 8.51 31.12
N ARG A 151 -3.47 9.28 30.17
CA ARG A 151 -3.73 10.73 30.01
C ARG A 151 -5.23 11.02 29.85
N ARG A 152 -5.93 10.23 29.04
CA ARG A 152 -7.40 10.36 28.87
C ARG A 152 -8.16 10.13 30.17
N LYS A 153 -7.80 9.10 30.95
CA LYS A 153 -8.43 8.82 32.26
C LYS A 153 -8.17 9.94 33.26
N GLU A 154 -6.94 10.45 33.32
CA GLU A 154 -6.56 11.57 34.19
C GLU A 154 -7.35 12.83 33.85
N ASN A 155 -7.45 13.19 32.58
CA ASN A 155 -8.28 14.33 32.15
C ASN A 155 -9.75 14.14 32.51
N LYS A 156 -10.31 12.94 32.30
CA LYS A 156 -11.69 12.63 32.71
C LYS A 156 -11.88 12.82 34.22
N LYS A 157 -10.93 12.36 35.04
CA LYS A 157 -10.94 12.52 36.49
C LYS A 157 -10.90 14.00 36.89
N ARG A 158 -9.93 14.77 36.36
CA ARG A 158 -9.81 16.23 36.60
C ARG A 158 -11.11 16.98 36.27
N GLN A 159 -11.75 16.66 35.15
CA GLN A 159 -13.01 17.28 34.77
C GLN A 159 -14.18 16.89 35.69
N SER A 160 -14.21 15.64 36.16
CA SER A 160 -15.20 15.16 37.14
C SER A 160 -15.04 15.92 38.46
N ASP A 161 -13.82 16.02 38.97
CA ASP A 161 -13.50 16.70 40.24
C ASP A 161 -13.85 18.20 40.16
N LYS A 162 -13.59 18.84 39.00
CA LYS A 162 -14.01 20.22 38.75
C LYS A 162 -15.53 20.40 38.73
N LYS A 163 -16.28 19.42 38.24
CA LYS A 163 -17.76 19.47 38.23
C LYS A 163 -18.34 19.21 39.61
N SER A 164 -17.76 18.29 40.39
CA SER A 164 -18.22 18.03 41.75
C SER A 164 -17.94 19.22 42.68
N SER A 165 -16.80 19.90 42.55
CA SER A 165 -16.50 21.09 43.34
C SER A 165 -17.41 22.30 43.04
N ARG A 166 -18.00 22.35 41.86
CA ARG A 166 -19.00 23.38 41.48
C ARG A 166 -20.41 23.09 41.98
N ARG A 167 -20.70 21.87 42.47
CA ARG A 167 -22.02 21.59 43.03
C ARG A 167 -22.13 22.33 44.36
N TRP A 168 -22.99 23.34 44.39
CA TRP A 168 -23.49 23.97 45.60
C TRP A 168 -24.04 22.89 46.53
N LYS A 169 -23.43 22.71 47.71
CA LYS A 169 -24.06 21.96 48.79
C LYS A 169 -25.02 22.93 49.46
N GLY A 170 -26.32 22.77 49.23
CA GLY A 170 -27.33 23.52 49.97
C GLY A 170 -27.07 23.34 51.46
N SER A 171 -26.92 24.44 52.20
CA SER A 171 -27.05 24.40 53.64
C SER A 171 -28.53 24.13 53.92
N ASP A 172 -28.86 22.89 54.26
CA ASP A 172 -30.17 22.57 54.84
C ASP A 172 -30.22 23.32 56.18
N TYR A 173 -31.02 24.40 56.20
CA TYR A 173 -31.34 25.20 57.38
C TYR A 173 -32.74 24.82 57.85
#